data_AF-A0A7C1IGH9-F1
#
_entry.id   AF-A0A7C1IGH9-F1
#
_cell.length_a   1.000
_cell.length_b   1.000
_cell.length_c   1.000
_cell.angle_alpha   90.00
_cell.angle_beta   90.00
_cell.angle_gamma   90.00
#
_symmetry.space_group_name_H-M   'P 1'
#
loop_
_entity.id
_entity.type
_entity.pdbx_description
1 polymer ?
#
loop_
_entity_poly.entity_id
_entity_poly.type
_entity_poly.pdbx_seq_one_letter_code
_entity_poly.pdbx_strand_id
1 'polypeptide(L)'
;MNKIGALITVFLTAVILFALFHRIILNANQVSFASGGDGIKSTFGTVYHIKHDSAYWHTGSMNYPFGESVFFTGNQVVLTNCLKLLKDAGWDLSDVVLGISNILILLSFVIASLFIYLIFIELGVVWWLSVPASVIIIILSNQWERLGGHYNLAYAYVIPVILYLLLRFYRKPGYL
;
A
#
# COMPACT_ATOMS: atom_id res chain seq x y z
N MET A 1 -5.48 23.72 -11.61
CA MET A 1 -5.17 22.76 -10.54
C MET A 1 -4.91 23.52 -9.24
N ASN A 2 -5.80 23.42 -8.26
CA ASN A 2 -5.58 24.08 -6.97
C ASN A 2 -4.59 23.24 -6.14
N LYS A 3 -3.30 23.60 -6.19
CA LYS A 3 -2.21 22.88 -5.50
C LYS A 3 -2.40 22.88 -3.98
N ILE A 4 -3.01 23.93 -3.44
CA ILE A 4 -3.26 24.08 -2.01
C ILE A 4 -4.22 23.00 -1.53
N GLY A 5 -5.33 22.77 -2.24
CA GLY A 5 -6.28 21.71 -1.87
C GLY A 5 -5.65 20.31 -1.86
N ALA A 6 -4.80 19.99 -2.84
CA ALA A 6 -4.09 18.71 -2.87
C ALA A 6 -3.18 18.53 -1.65
N LEU A 7 -2.40 19.57 -1.30
CA LEU A 7 -1.53 19.54 -0.12
C LEU A 7 -2.32 19.40 1.17
N ILE A 8 -3.46 20.09 1.29
CA ILE A 8 -4.36 19.97 2.44
C ILE A 8 -4.91 18.54 2.54
N THR A 9 -5.35 17.93 1.44
CA THR A 9 -5.84 16.54 1.44
C THR A 9 -4.76 15.57 1.93
N VAL A 10 -3.54 15.68 1.40
CA VAL A 10 -2.40 14.85 1.80
C VAL A 10 -2.10 15.02 3.28
N PHE A 11 -1.99 16.28 3.74
CA PHE A 11 -1.69 16.59 5.13
C PHE A 11 -2.78 16.07 6.08
N LEU A 12 -4.06 16.35 5.80
CA LEU A 12 -5.18 15.90 6.64
C LEU A 12 -5.25 14.37 6.70
N THR A 13 -5.08 13.69 5.57
CA THR A 13 -5.09 12.22 5.54
C THR A 13 -3.93 11.69 6.37
N ALA A 14 -2.70 12.21 6.19
CA ALA A 14 -1.54 11.79 6.94
C ALA A 14 -1.70 12.01 8.46
N VAL A 15 -2.27 13.13 8.89
CA VAL A 15 -2.55 13.41 10.31
C VAL A 15 -3.55 12.41 10.89
N ILE A 16 -4.62 12.08 10.15
CA ILE A 16 -5.62 11.11 10.60
C ILE A 16 -5.02 9.71 10.67
N LEU A 17 -4.25 9.29 9.65
CA LEU A 17 -3.53 8.02 9.67
C LEU A 17 -2.57 7.96 10.85
N PHE A 18 -1.85 9.05 11.14
CA PHE A 18 -0.99 9.12 12.30
C PHE A 18 -1.76 8.96 13.59
N ALA A 19 -2.88 9.66 13.78
CA ALA A 19 -3.71 9.54 14.97
C ALA A 19 -4.17 8.09 15.21
N LEU A 20 -4.65 7.41 14.15
CA LEU A 20 -5.17 6.05 14.22
C LEU A 20 -4.07 4.97 14.36
N PHE A 21 -2.93 5.15 13.68
CA PHE A 21 -1.88 4.14 13.53
C PHE A 21 -0.53 4.55 14.11
N HIS A 22 -0.47 5.55 14.99
CA HIS A 22 0.79 6.04 15.59
C HIS A 22 1.67 4.92 16.15
N ARG A 23 1.08 3.90 16.79
CA ARG A 23 1.85 2.77 17.35
C ARG A 23 2.59 1.99 16.27
N ILE A 24 1.93 1.74 15.14
CA ILE A 24 2.50 1.05 13.99
C ILE A 24 3.49 1.96 13.29
N ILE A 25 3.22 3.25 13.15
CA ILE A 25 4.16 4.17 12.46
C ILE A 25 5.45 4.33 13.27
N LEU A 26 5.36 4.53 14.58
CA LEU A 26 6.52 4.75 15.46
C LEU A 26 7.33 3.46 15.69
N ASN A 27 6.68 2.29 15.61
CA ASN A 27 7.29 0.98 15.80
C ASN A 27 7.08 0.08 14.58
N ALA A 28 7.27 0.65 13.38
CA ALA A 28 6.89 0.02 12.13
C ALA A 28 7.55 -1.33 11.90
N ASN A 29 8.78 -1.52 12.40
CA ASN A 29 9.50 -2.77 12.22
C ASN A 29 9.31 -3.77 13.37
N GLN A 30 8.59 -3.38 14.42
CA GLN A 30 8.39 -4.18 15.64
C GLN A 30 6.94 -4.65 15.80
N VAL A 31 5.99 -3.98 15.15
CA VAL A 31 4.55 -4.25 15.31
C VAL A 31 3.94 -4.63 13.96
N SER A 32 3.33 -5.81 13.89
CA SER A 32 2.50 -6.24 12.75
C SER A 32 1.07 -5.68 12.90
N PHE A 33 0.37 -5.44 11.77
CA PHE A 33 -1.05 -5.06 11.79
C PHE A 33 -1.95 -6.12 12.42
N ALA A 34 -1.63 -7.39 12.22
CA ALA A 34 -2.41 -8.52 12.71
C ALA A 34 -1.60 -9.33 13.72
N SER A 35 -2.27 -9.77 14.79
CA SER A 35 -1.71 -10.61 15.85
C SER A 35 -2.00 -12.10 15.67
N GLY A 36 -2.61 -12.51 14.55
CA GLY A 36 -3.00 -13.89 14.29
C GLY A 36 -3.44 -14.15 12.85
N GLY A 37 -3.86 -15.38 12.60
CA GLY A 37 -4.46 -15.82 11.33
C GLY A 37 -3.60 -15.53 10.10
N ASP A 38 -4.26 -15.16 9.01
CA ASP A 38 -3.62 -14.91 7.71
C ASP A 38 -2.64 -13.73 7.74
N GLY A 39 -2.83 -12.77 8.64
CA GLY A 39 -1.92 -11.62 8.74
C GLY A 39 -0.56 -12.01 9.28
N ILE A 40 -0.50 -12.82 10.35
CA ILE A 40 0.79 -13.37 10.80
C ILE A 40 1.42 -14.22 9.71
N LYS A 41 0.66 -15.12 9.07
CA LYS A 41 1.17 -15.96 7.96
C LYS A 41 1.79 -15.10 6.86
N SER A 42 1.07 -14.09 6.37
CA SER A 42 1.52 -13.22 5.27
C SER A 42 2.72 -12.37 5.67
N THR A 43 2.76 -11.87 6.91
CA THR A 43 3.92 -11.13 7.45
C THR A 43 5.16 -12.01 7.50
N PHE A 44 5.08 -13.19 8.13
CA PHE A 44 6.22 -14.10 8.24
C PHE A 44 6.66 -14.63 6.88
N GLY A 45 5.72 -15.00 6.00
CA GLY A 45 6.05 -15.43 4.64
C GLY A 45 6.78 -14.35 3.84
N THR A 46 6.33 -13.09 3.94
CA THR A 46 6.97 -11.95 3.28
C THR A 46 8.38 -11.71 3.80
N VAL A 47 8.59 -11.75 5.12
CA VAL A 47 9.91 -11.58 5.74
C VAL A 47 10.84 -12.75 5.41
N TYR A 48 10.34 -13.98 5.50
CA TYR A 48 11.10 -15.20 5.19
C TYR A 48 11.59 -15.18 3.74
N HIS A 49 10.73 -14.78 2.80
CA HIS A 49 11.06 -14.81 1.38
C HIS A 49 12.22 -13.89 0.98
N ILE A 50 12.41 -12.78 1.69
CA ILE A 50 13.54 -11.87 1.45
C ILE A 50 14.80 -12.35 2.19
N LYS A 51 14.63 -12.93 3.39
CA LYS A 51 15.76 -13.34 4.23
C LYS A 51 16.40 -14.66 3.79
N HIS A 52 15.61 -15.62 3.35
CA HIS A 52 16.07 -17.01 3.20
C HIS A 52 15.95 -17.56 1.78
N ASP A 53 14.98 -17.11 0.98
CA ASP A 53 14.80 -17.66 -0.35
C ASP A 53 15.71 -16.98 -1.37
N SER A 54 16.36 -17.78 -2.24
CA SER A 54 17.15 -17.27 -3.36
C SER A 54 16.30 -16.97 -4.60
N ALA A 55 15.32 -17.84 -4.90
CA ALA A 55 14.45 -17.69 -6.04
C ALA A 55 13.43 -16.54 -5.86
N TYR A 56 13.05 -15.89 -6.96
CA TYR A 56 12.08 -14.79 -6.99
C TYR A 56 10.60 -15.24 -7.05
N TRP A 57 10.38 -16.52 -7.33
CA TRP A 57 9.05 -17.10 -7.56
C TRP A 57 8.73 -18.27 -6.62
N HIS A 58 9.72 -18.76 -5.87
CA HIS A 58 9.57 -19.92 -5.00
C HIS A 58 9.91 -19.57 -3.56
N THR A 59 9.11 -20.05 -2.61
CA THR A 59 9.34 -19.86 -1.19
C THR A 59 9.36 -21.18 -0.44
N GLY A 60 10.36 -21.35 0.42
CA GLY A 60 10.45 -22.44 1.39
C GLY A 60 9.73 -22.15 2.70
N SER A 61 9.04 -21.02 2.84
CA SER A 61 8.40 -20.61 4.09
C SER A 61 7.21 -21.49 4.52
N MET A 62 6.72 -22.35 3.62
CA MET A 62 5.60 -23.27 3.87
C MET A 62 5.71 -24.50 2.95
N ASN A 63 4.86 -25.49 3.18
CA ASN A 63 4.77 -26.71 2.35
C ASN A 63 6.09 -27.49 2.24
N TYR A 64 6.83 -27.60 3.36
CA TYR A 64 8.02 -28.46 3.42
C TYR A 64 7.69 -29.92 3.01
N PRO A 65 8.58 -30.62 2.28
CA PRO A 65 9.92 -30.21 1.80
C PRO A 65 9.92 -29.48 0.46
N PHE A 66 8.77 -29.38 -0.21
CA PHE A 66 8.72 -28.96 -1.60
C PHE A 66 8.60 -27.45 -1.79
N GLY A 67 8.17 -26.72 -0.76
CA GLY A 67 7.91 -25.29 -0.85
C GLY A 67 6.64 -24.96 -1.61
N GLU A 68 6.48 -23.70 -2.02
CA GLU A 68 5.34 -23.21 -2.79
C GLU A 68 5.75 -22.10 -3.74
N SER A 69 4.94 -21.84 -4.78
CA SER A 69 5.08 -20.61 -5.55
C SER A 69 4.67 -19.40 -4.70
N VAL A 70 5.55 -18.40 -4.61
CA VAL A 70 5.34 -17.22 -3.76
C VAL A 70 4.04 -16.47 -4.11
N PHE A 71 3.59 -16.54 -5.36
CA PHE A 71 2.35 -15.93 -5.84
C PHE A 71 1.08 -16.51 -5.20
N PHE A 72 1.12 -17.74 -4.68
CA PHE A 72 -0.03 -18.40 -4.03
C PHE A 72 0.00 -18.32 -2.50
N THR A 73 1.01 -17.68 -1.92
CA THR A 73 1.23 -17.72 -0.47
C THR A 73 0.56 -16.59 0.31
N GLY A 74 0.09 -15.54 -0.37
CA GLY A 74 -0.39 -14.30 0.25
C GLY A 74 0.73 -13.29 0.56
N ASN A 75 1.98 -13.63 0.24
CA ASN A 75 3.12 -12.73 0.37
C ASN A 75 2.97 -11.49 -0.52
N GLN A 76 3.60 -10.38 -0.10
CA GLN A 76 3.62 -9.15 -0.89
C GLN A 76 4.67 -9.22 -1.99
N VAL A 77 4.42 -10.04 -3.01
CA VAL A 77 5.43 -10.44 -4.02
C VAL A 77 6.09 -9.26 -4.72
N VAL A 78 5.31 -8.22 -5.07
CA VAL A 78 5.86 -7.01 -5.69
C VAL A 78 6.86 -6.32 -4.75
N LEU A 79 6.49 -6.17 -3.47
CA LEU A 79 7.37 -5.60 -2.46
C LEU A 79 8.62 -6.47 -2.27
N THR A 80 8.46 -7.78 -2.08
CA THR A 80 9.59 -8.67 -1.82
C THR A 80 10.56 -8.71 -2.98
N ASN A 81 10.06 -8.75 -4.22
CA ASN A 81 10.91 -8.84 -5.40
C ASN A 81 11.63 -7.50 -5.67
N CYS A 82 10.98 -6.36 -5.43
CA CYS A 82 11.66 -5.07 -5.46
C CYS A 82 12.80 -5.00 -4.42
N LEU A 83 12.57 -5.46 -3.19
CA LEU A 83 13.59 -5.46 -2.15
C LEU A 83 14.72 -6.47 -2.43
N LYS A 84 14.42 -7.62 -3.04
CA LYS A 84 15.45 -8.57 -3.51
C LYS A 84 16.32 -7.99 -4.63
N LEU A 85 15.71 -7.27 -5.58
CA LEU A 85 16.48 -6.55 -6.62
C LEU A 85 17.43 -5.50 -6.00
N LEU A 86 16.98 -4.77 -4.98
CA LEU A 86 17.84 -3.83 -4.26
C LEU A 86 18.96 -4.54 -3.49
N LYS A 87 18.65 -5.68 -2.87
CA LYS A 87 19.63 -6.53 -2.19
C LYS A 87 20.71 -7.02 -3.16
N ASP A 88 20.31 -7.50 -4.33
CA ASP A 88 21.22 -7.94 -5.40
C ASP A 88 22.09 -6.79 -5.94
N ALA A 89 21.57 -5.55 -5.91
CA ALA A 89 22.30 -4.33 -6.22
C ALA A 89 23.23 -3.84 -5.09
N GLY A 90 23.26 -4.53 -3.95
CA GLY A 90 24.14 -4.23 -2.81
C GLY A 90 23.49 -3.46 -1.65
N TRP A 91 22.18 -3.19 -1.70
CA TRP A 91 21.44 -2.52 -0.62
C TRP A 91 20.53 -3.51 0.11
N ASP A 92 21.05 -4.12 1.18
CA ASP A 92 20.28 -5.08 1.99
C ASP A 92 19.33 -4.37 2.97
N LEU A 93 18.03 -4.48 2.71
CA LEU A 93 16.94 -3.96 3.54
C LEU A 93 16.13 -5.08 4.21
N SER A 94 16.66 -6.32 4.24
CA SER A 94 15.95 -7.51 4.72
C SER A 94 15.47 -7.38 6.18
N ASP A 95 16.18 -6.61 7.02
CA ASP A 95 15.84 -6.43 8.43
C ASP A 95 14.71 -5.43 8.67
N VAL A 96 14.43 -4.54 7.72
CA VAL A 96 13.42 -3.48 7.86
C VAL A 96 12.16 -3.72 7.01
N VAL A 97 12.04 -4.91 6.41
CA VAL A 97 10.94 -5.30 5.51
C VAL A 97 9.57 -5.08 6.13
N LEU A 98 9.39 -5.45 7.40
CA LEU A 98 8.11 -5.28 8.10
C LEU A 98 7.75 -3.79 8.19
N GLY A 99 8.72 -2.96 8.57
CA GLY A 99 8.56 -1.50 8.59
C GLY A 99 8.20 -0.93 7.23
N ILE A 100 8.93 -1.33 6.19
CA ILE A 100 8.65 -0.88 4.81
C ILE A 100 7.23 -1.28 4.41
N SER A 101 6.83 -2.52 4.64
CA SER A 101 5.48 -3.01 4.32
C SER A 101 4.40 -2.20 5.04
N ASN A 102 4.56 -1.99 6.35
CA ASN A 102 3.61 -1.24 7.15
C ASN A 102 3.43 0.20 6.65
N ILE A 103 4.55 0.88 6.39
CA ILE A 103 4.53 2.26 5.91
C ILE A 103 3.96 2.34 4.49
N LEU A 104 4.28 1.40 3.59
CA LEU A 104 3.74 1.39 2.23
C LEU A 104 2.22 1.19 2.21
N ILE A 105 1.71 0.30 3.05
CA ILE A 105 0.26 0.09 3.17
C ILE A 105 -0.41 1.36 3.66
N LEU A 106 0.11 2.04 4.69
CA LEU A 106 -0.46 3.31 5.16
C LEU A 106 -0.34 4.43 4.13
N LEU A 107 0.81 4.52 3.46
CA LEU A 107 1.04 5.49 2.38
C LEU A 107 0.03 5.28 1.23
N SER A 108 -0.41 4.05 0.99
CA SER A 108 -1.44 3.75 -0.02
C SER A 108 -2.73 4.54 0.19
N PHE A 109 -3.14 4.78 1.44
CA PHE A 109 -4.34 5.56 1.77
C PHE A 109 -4.16 7.05 1.49
N VAL A 110 -2.96 7.60 1.72
CA VAL A 110 -2.63 8.99 1.39
C VAL A 110 -2.62 9.21 -0.12
N ILE A 111 -2.02 8.28 -0.86
CA ILE A 111 -2.03 8.32 -2.33
C ILE A 111 -3.47 8.20 -2.82
N ALA A 112 -4.25 7.27 -2.28
CA ALA A 112 -5.65 7.08 -2.65
C ALA A 112 -6.48 8.38 -2.45
N SER A 113 -6.35 9.06 -1.30
CA SER A 113 -7.12 10.29 -1.04
C SER A 113 -6.73 11.43 -1.99
N LEU A 114 -5.43 11.56 -2.29
CA LEU A 114 -4.94 12.51 -3.28
C LEU A 114 -5.58 12.26 -4.66
N PHE A 115 -5.59 11.00 -5.13
CA PHE A 115 -6.15 10.69 -6.45
C PHE A 115 -7.67 10.87 -6.50
N ILE A 116 -8.40 10.58 -5.41
CA ILE A 116 -9.83 10.91 -5.33
C ILE A 116 -10.06 12.42 -5.39
N TYR A 117 -9.26 13.22 -4.68
CA TYR A 117 -9.30 14.67 -4.80
C TYR A 117 -9.06 15.12 -6.25
N LEU A 118 -8.05 14.56 -6.92
CA LEU A 118 -7.77 14.89 -8.32
C LEU A 118 -8.92 14.53 -9.25
N ILE A 119 -9.58 13.38 -9.04
CA ILE A 119 -10.78 13.00 -9.78
C ILE A 119 -11.88 14.04 -9.58
N PHE A 120 -12.15 14.49 -8.35
CA PHE A 120 -13.17 15.51 -8.10
C PHE A 120 -12.86 16.85 -8.78
N ILE A 121 -11.60 17.29 -8.74
CA ILE A 121 -11.19 18.51 -9.45
C ILE A 121 -11.37 18.35 -10.96
N GLU A 122 -11.03 17.18 -11.51
CA GLU A 122 -11.23 16.89 -12.92
C GLU A 122 -12.72 16.91 -13.27
N LEU A 123 -13.59 16.35 -12.43
CA LEU A 123 -15.05 16.38 -12.60
C LEU A 123 -15.69 17.78 -12.39
N GLY A 124 -14.91 18.81 -12.06
CA GLY A 124 -15.40 20.18 -11.91
C GLY A 124 -15.99 20.49 -10.51
N VAL A 125 -15.75 19.62 -9.53
CA VAL A 125 -16.15 19.88 -8.14
C VAL A 125 -15.27 20.97 -7.55
N VAL A 126 -15.85 21.85 -6.73
CA VAL A 126 -15.13 22.92 -6.03
C VAL A 126 -14.17 22.34 -4.99
N TRP A 127 -12.93 22.87 -4.97
CA TRP A 127 -11.83 22.28 -4.22
C TRP A 127 -12.09 22.15 -2.71
N TRP A 128 -12.78 23.11 -2.09
CA TRP A 128 -13.03 23.12 -0.65
C TRP A 128 -13.99 21.99 -0.23
N LEU A 129 -14.84 21.52 -1.15
CA LEU A 129 -15.69 20.35 -0.94
C LEU A 129 -14.95 19.06 -1.29
N SER A 130 -14.11 19.08 -2.33
CA SER A 130 -13.32 17.92 -2.76
C SER A 130 -12.35 17.43 -1.68
N VAL A 131 -11.76 18.34 -0.90
CA VAL A 131 -10.83 17.99 0.19
C VAL A 131 -11.49 17.07 1.22
N PRO A 132 -12.51 17.51 2.00
CA PRO A 132 -13.11 16.67 3.03
C PRO A 132 -13.78 15.43 2.43
N ALA A 133 -14.41 15.51 1.25
CA ALA A 133 -15.02 14.36 0.60
C ALA A 133 -14.00 13.26 0.29
N SER A 134 -12.84 13.62 -0.27
CA SER A 134 -11.79 12.64 -0.59
C SER A 134 -11.23 11.93 0.66
N VAL A 135 -11.06 12.68 1.75
CA VAL A 135 -10.58 12.15 3.04
C VAL A 135 -11.60 11.20 3.65
N ILE A 136 -12.88 11.61 3.71
CA ILE A 136 -13.97 10.80 4.29
C ILE A 136 -14.14 9.49 3.51
N ILE A 137 -14.11 9.52 2.18
CA ILE A 137 -14.25 8.31 1.35
C ILE A 137 -13.16 7.28 1.67
N ILE A 138 -11.91 7.74 1.84
CA ILE A 138 -10.80 6.82 2.17
C ILE A 138 -10.93 6.28 3.58
N ILE A 139 -11.30 7.12 4.56
CA ILE A 139 -11.48 6.68 5.95
C ILE A 139 -12.63 5.68 6.06
N LEU A 140 -13.70 5.85 5.30
CA LEU A 140 -14.85 4.93 5.28
C LEU A 140 -14.68 3.75 4.31
N SER A 141 -13.53 3.63 3.64
CA SER A 141 -13.31 2.55 2.68
C SER A 141 -13.18 1.18 3.37
N ASN A 142 -13.59 0.10 2.73
CA ASN A 142 -13.46 -1.23 3.31
C ASN A 142 -12.01 -1.79 3.31
N GLN A 143 -11.03 -0.99 2.86
CA GLN A 143 -9.65 -1.47 2.78
C GLN A 143 -8.99 -1.63 4.16
N TRP A 144 -9.54 -0.95 5.18
CA TRP A 144 -9.12 -1.11 6.57
C TRP A 144 -9.33 -2.53 7.09
N GLU A 145 -10.44 -3.19 6.73
CA GLU A 145 -10.74 -4.54 7.19
C GLU A 145 -9.75 -5.58 6.65
N ARG A 146 -9.08 -5.27 5.51
CA ARG A 146 -8.09 -6.15 4.91
C ARG A 146 -6.76 -6.19 5.66
N LEU A 147 -6.50 -5.22 6.56
CA LEU A 147 -5.32 -5.20 7.43
C LEU A 147 -5.27 -6.40 8.40
N GLY A 148 -6.39 -7.12 8.58
CA GLY A 148 -6.44 -8.34 9.39
C GLY A 148 -5.74 -9.56 8.77
N GLY A 149 -5.36 -9.52 7.49
CA GLY A 149 -4.55 -10.59 6.92
C GLY A 149 -4.44 -10.67 5.40
N HIS A 150 -5.01 -9.71 4.69
CA HIS A 150 -5.06 -9.68 3.24
C HIS A 150 -4.29 -8.45 2.72
N TYR A 151 -3.01 -8.35 3.06
CA TYR A 151 -2.22 -7.12 2.84
C TYR A 151 -2.13 -6.68 1.38
N ASN A 152 -2.07 -7.63 0.43
CA ASN A 152 -2.10 -7.31 -1.00
C ASN A 152 -3.38 -6.58 -1.43
N LEU A 153 -4.50 -6.86 -0.75
CA LEU A 153 -5.78 -6.20 -1.02
C LEU A 153 -5.90 -4.87 -0.27
N ALA A 154 -5.14 -4.64 0.80
CA ALA A 154 -5.22 -3.43 1.61
C ALA A 154 -4.67 -2.17 0.92
N TYR A 155 -3.98 -2.30 -0.22
CA TYR A 155 -3.45 -1.17 -0.98
C TYR A 155 -4.58 -0.35 -1.64
N ALA A 156 -4.99 0.73 -0.97
CA ALA A 156 -6.18 1.49 -1.35
C ALA A 156 -6.03 2.35 -2.62
N TYR A 157 -4.80 2.60 -3.09
CA TYR A 157 -4.56 3.53 -4.21
C TYR A 157 -4.91 2.95 -5.58
N VAL A 158 -4.94 1.62 -5.73
CA VAL A 158 -4.95 0.96 -7.06
C VAL A 158 -6.15 1.43 -7.89
N ILE A 159 -7.35 1.37 -7.32
CA ILE A 159 -8.59 1.76 -8.01
C ILE A 159 -8.61 3.28 -8.30
N PRO A 160 -8.41 4.18 -7.31
CA PRO A 160 -8.38 5.62 -7.57
C PRO A 160 -7.36 6.05 -8.63
N VAL A 161 -6.16 5.48 -8.62
CA VAL A 161 -5.12 5.81 -9.61
C VAL A 161 -5.56 5.40 -11.01
N ILE A 162 -6.06 4.17 -11.18
CA ILE A 162 -6.55 3.69 -12.49
C ILE A 162 -7.70 4.57 -12.99
N LEU A 163 -8.68 4.90 -12.14
CA LEU A 163 -9.81 5.74 -12.51
C LEU A 163 -9.36 7.15 -12.95
N TYR A 164 -8.42 7.75 -12.23
CA TYR A 164 -7.87 9.04 -12.61
C TYR A 164 -7.14 9.00 -13.95
N LEU A 165 -6.31 7.98 -14.18
CA LEU A 165 -5.59 7.80 -15.43
C LEU A 165 -6.53 7.59 -16.61
N LEU A 166 -7.58 6.78 -16.44
CA LEU A 166 -8.63 6.60 -17.45
C LEU A 166 -9.35 7.91 -17.75
N LEU A 167 -9.76 8.65 -16.72
CA LEU A 167 -10.44 9.94 -16.89
C LEU A 167 -9.58 10.93 -17.68
N ARG A 168 -8.27 10.97 -17.38
CA ARG A 168 -7.32 11.84 -18.08
C ARG A 168 -7.10 11.40 -19.53
N PHE A 169 -7.02 10.10 -19.77
CA PHE A 169 -6.90 9.52 -21.11
C PHE A 169 -8.09 9.90 -22.00
N TYR A 170 -9.32 9.78 -21.50
CA TYR A 170 -10.51 10.14 -22.28
C TYR A 170 -10.65 11.64 -22.57
N ARG A 171 -10.14 12.51 -21.67
CA ARG A 171 -10.20 13.96 -21.87
C ARG A 171 -9.08 14.49 -22.77
N LYS A 172 -7.91 13.86 -22.71
CA LYS A 172 -6.73 14.21 -23.51
C LYS A 172 -6.13 12.93 -24.06
N PRO A 173 -6.73 12.35 -25.11
CA PRO A 173 -6.20 11.17 -25.75
C PRO A 173 -4.79 11.47 -26.25
N GLY A 174 -3.78 10.78 -25.71
CA GLY A 174 -2.37 10.99 -26.10
C GLY A 174 -2.00 10.43 -27.47
N TYR A 175 -2.99 9.96 -28.24
CA TYR A 175 -2.86 9.31 -29.55
C TYR A 175 -3.59 10.07 -30.67
N LEU A 176 -4.13 11.24 -30.37
CA LEU A 176 -4.72 12.20 -31.31
C LEU A 176 -3.88 13.48 -31.29
#